data_AF-A0AAW1VMZ6-F1
#
_entry.id   AF-A0AAW1VMZ6-F1
#
_cell.length_a   1.000
_cell.length_b   1.000
_cell.length_c   1.000
_cell.angle_alpha   90.00
_cell.angle_beta   90.00
_cell.angle_gamma   90.00
#
_symmetry.space_group_name_H-M   'P 1'
#
loop_
_entity.id
_entity.type
_entity.pdbx_description
1 polymer ?
#
loop_
_entity_poly.entity_id
_entity_poly.type
_entity_poly.pdbx_seq_one_letter_code
_entity_poly.pdbx_strand_id
1 'polypeptide(L)'
;MVKADSIYTAVCCFFLLALGSAYDPLDPTGNITIRWDILSWTGDGYVATVSIFNYQMFRHVQAPGWSLGWSWTRDEVLWGMLGAETTERGDCSRFRGGVDDPPHCCKRNLKVVDLLPGTPYNQQIARCCKGGILTSMVQDQETSASLFQMTVGAAGTTTKCCVVPPLANGGRLLLLWR
;
A
#
# COMPACT_ATOMS: atom_id res chain seq x y z
N MET A 1 -45.13 -16.70 -43.13
CA MET A 1 -44.42 -17.54 -42.14
C MET A 1 -43.00 -17.73 -42.63
N VAL A 2 -42.07 -16.92 -42.13
CA VAL A 2 -40.64 -16.96 -42.49
C VAL A 2 -39.92 -17.66 -41.34
N LYS A 3 -39.14 -18.71 -41.65
CA LYS A 3 -38.31 -19.43 -40.68
C LYS A 3 -37.17 -18.51 -40.25
N ALA A 4 -37.03 -18.32 -38.95
CA ALA A 4 -35.97 -17.53 -38.33
C ALA A 4 -34.71 -18.40 -38.21
N ASP A 5 -33.78 -18.24 -39.17
CA ASP A 5 -32.44 -18.80 -39.05
C ASP A 5 -31.50 -17.69 -38.54
N SER A 6 -30.91 -17.98 -37.39
CA SER A 6 -30.17 -17.08 -36.51
C SER A 6 -28.85 -16.62 -37.14
N ILE A 7 -28.74 -15.30 -37.37
CA ILE A 7 -27.49 -14.65 -37.75
C ILE A 7 -26.84 -14.13 -36.46
N TYR A 8 -26.00 -14.93 -35.81
CA TYR A 8 -25.17 -14.46 -34.70
C TYR A 8 -24.02 -13.61 -35.27
N THR A 9 -24.27 -12.33 -35.51
CA THR A 9 -23.20 -11.34 -35.72
C THR A 9 -22.41 -11.23 -34.41
N ALA A 10 -21.26 -11.90 -34.36
CA ALA A 10 -20.24 -11.67 -33.35
C ALA A 10 -19.69 -10.24 -33.55
N VAL A 11 -20.29 -9.27 -32.87
CA VAL A 11 -19.69 -7.95 -32.68
C VAL A 11 -18.48 -8.18 -31.78
N CYS A 12 -17.33 -8.40 -32.43
CA CYS A 12 -16.04 -8.38 -31.80
C CYS A 12 -15.79 -6.93 -31.34
N CYS A 13 -16.32 -6.58 -30.17
CA CYS A 13 -15.86 -5.42 -29.42
C CYS A 13 -14.38 -5.66 -29.17
N PHE A 14 -13.55 -5.11 -30.05
CA PHE A 14 -12.18 -4.73 -29.75
C PHE A 14 -12.27 -3.72 -28.60
N PHE A 15 -12.48 -4.22 -27.38
CA PHE A 15 -12.03 -3.55 -26.19
C PHE A 15 -10.52 -3.48 -26.33
N LEU A 16 -10.05 -2.35 -26.85
CA LEU A 16 -8.70 -1.88 -26.63
C LEU A 16 -8.52 -1.91 -25.12
N LEU A 17 -7.86 -2.95 -24.61
CA LEU A 17 -7.25 -2.94 -23.30
C LEU A 17 -6.16 -1.88 -23.37
N ALA A 18 -6.55 -0.62 -23.16
CA ALA A 18 -5.62 0.43 -22.82
C ALA A 18 -5.01 0.00 -21.48
N LEU A 19 -3.80 -0.57 -21.55
CA LEU A 19 -2.86 -0.58 -20.43
C LEU A 19 -2.50 0.90 -20.19
N GLY A 20 -3.44 1.68 -19.65
CA GLY A 20 -3.23 3.09 -19.40
C GLY A 20 -2.18 3.20 -18.33
N SER A 21 -0.93 3.48 -18.71
CA SER A 21 0.01 4.16 -17.82
C SER A 21 -0.70 5.43 -17.35
N ALA A 22 -0.62 5.74 -16.07
CA ALA A 22 -1.15 7.00 -15.54
C ALA A 22 -0.20 8.13 -15.96
N TYR A 23 -0.06 8.34 -17.26
CA TYR A 23 0.82 9.32 -17.85
C TYR A 23 0.09 10.65 -17.91
N ASP A 24 0.68 11.67 -17.28
CA ASP A 24 0.17 13.04 -17.29
C ASP A 24 1.05 13.89 -18.23
N PRO A 25 0.55 14.32 -19.39
CA PRO A 25 1.33 15.14 -20.32
C PRO A 25 1.77 16.48 -19.74
N LEU A 26 1.08 16.99 -18.71
CA LEU A 26 1.42 18.24 -18.04
C LEU A 26 2.48 18.06 -16.94
N ASP A 27 2.72 16.82 -16.54
CA ASP A 27 3.73 16.45 -15.54
C ASP A 27 4.41 15.13 -15.91
N PRO A 28 5.21 15.13 -17.00
CA PRO A 28 5.81 13.92 -17.56
C PRO A 28 6.84 13.26 -16.64
N THR A 29 7.32 13.97 -15.62
CA THR A 29 8.29 13.48 -14.62
C THR A 29 7.66 13.20 -13.25
N GLY A 30 6.38 13.54 -13.07
CA GLY A 30 5.65 13.35 -11.82
C GLY A 30 5.55 11.89 -11.43
N ASN A 31 5.89 11.58 -10.18
CA ASN A 31 5.79 10.24 -9.66
C ASN A 31 5.38 10.23 -8.19
N ILE A 32 4.91 9.08 -7.72
CA ILE A 32 4.76 8.79 -6.31
C ILE A 32 5.86 7.81 -5.95
N THR A 33 6.72 8.18 -5.02
CA THR A 33 7.82 7.33 -4.56
C THR A 33 7.47 6.73 -3.21
N ILE A 34 7.70 5.43 -3.07
CA ILE A 34 7.54 4.69 -1.82
C ILE A 34 8.92 4.18 -1.41
N ARG A 35 9.34 4.49 -0.19
CA ARG A 35 10.64 4.05 0.35
C ARG A 35 10.43 3.23 1.60
N TRP A 36 11.30 2.25 1.79
CA TRP A 36 11.31 1.33 2.91
C TRP A 36 12.64 1.49 3.63
N ASP A 37 12.60 2.10 4.81
CA ASP A 37 13.79 2.39 5.61
C ASP A 37 13.81 1.46 6.83
N ILE A 38 14.74 0.51 6.86
CA ILE A 38 14.91 -0.42 7.98
C ILE A 38 15.64 0.32 9.10
N LEU A 39 14.97 0.50 10.24
CA LEU A 39 15.50 1.22 11.40
C LEU A 39 16.36 0.32 12.29
N SER A 40 15.88 -0.90 12.54
CA SER A 40 16.54 -1.86 13.41
C SER A 40 16.13 -3.29 13.08
N TRP A 41 17.01 -4.22 13.44
CA TRP A 41 16.76 -5.65 13.34
C TRP A 41 16.35 -6.19 14.70
N THR A 42 15.37 -7.08 14.74
CA THR A 42 14.99 -7.84 15.95
C THR A 42 15.50 -9.27 15.85
N GLY A 43 15.28 -10.08 16.88
CA GLY A 43 15.74 -11.47 16.91
C GLY A 43 15.14 -12.36 15.81
N ASP A 44 13.98 -12.00 15.27
CA ASP A 44 13.24 -12.78 14.27
C ASP A 44 12.69 -11.90 13.12
N GLY A 45 13.09 -10.64 13.04
CA GLY A 45 12.39 -9.62 12.27
C GLY A 45 13.11 -8.28 12.17
N TYR A 46 12.37 -7.23 11.90
CA TYR A 46 12.88 -5.87 11.78
C TYR A 46 11.79 -4.82 12.01
N VAL A 47 12.21 -3.61 12.35
CA VAL A 47 11.36 -2.41 12.37
C VAL A 47 11.70 -1.57 11.15
N ALA A 48 10.70 -1.16 10.39
CA ALA A 48 10.86 -0.33 9.21
C ALA A 48 9.89 0.85 9.22
N THR A 49 10.34 1.98 8.71
CA THR A 49 9.49 3.11 8.35
C THR A 49 9.25 3.07 6.85
N VAL A 50 7.99 3.22 6.44
CA VAL A 50 7.62 3.40 5.05
C VAL A 50 7.22 4.84 4.83
N SER A 51 7.78 5.44 3.80
CA SER A 51 7.48 6.80 3.39
C SER A 51 6.90 6.83 1.99
N ILE A 52 5.82 7.57 1.81
CA ILE A 52 5.14 7.80 0.53
C ILE A 52 5.24 9.28 0.23
N PHE A 53 5.84 9.62 -0.91
CA PHE A 53 6.01 10.99 -1.37
C PHE A 53 5.31 11.19 -2.70
N ASN A 54 4.50 12.24 -2.81
CA ASN A 54 3.90 12.64 -4.07
C ASN A 54 4.69 13.78 -4.71
N TYR A 55 5.53 13.44 -5.68
CA TYR A 55 6.33 14.39 -6.46
C TYR A 55 5.60 14.89 -7.71
N GLN A 56 4.29 14.63 -7.85
CA GLN A 56 3.51 15.21 -8.93
C GLN A 56 3.31 16.72 -8.70
N MET A 57 3.32 17.52 -9.76
CA MET A 57 3.20 18.98 -9.71
C MET A 57 1.78 19.46 -9.42
N PHE A 58 0.77 18.83 -10.03
CA PHE A 58 -0.61 19.33 -9.97
C PHE A 58 -1.62 18.32 -9.44
N ARG A 59 -1.20 17.06 -9.27
CA ARG A 59 -2.10 15.97 -8.92
C ARG A 59 -2.00 15.64 -7.44
N HIS A 60 -3.16 15.51 -6.82
CA HIS A 60 -3.31 15.13 -5.42
C HIS A 60 -3.95 13.75 -5.35
N VAL A 61 -3.56 12.96 -4.35
CA VAL A 61 -4.34 11.81 -3.89
C VAL A 61 -5.41 12.37 -2.95
N GLN A 62 -6.66 12.37 -3.42
CA GLN A 62 -7.82 12.80 -2.66
C GLN A 62 -8.48 11.59 -1.96
N ALA A 63 -9.51 11.85 -1.14
CA ALA A 63 -10.31 10.80 -0.52
C ALA A 63 -10.80 9.77 -1.58
N PRO A 64 -10.74 8.46 -1.32
CA PRO A 64 -10.55 7.80 -0.02
C PRO A 64 -9.09 7.70 0.45
N GLY A 65 -8.16 8.37 -0.23
CA GLY A 65 -6.74 8.39 0.10
C GLY A 65 -5.95 7.29 -0.59
N TRP A 66 -4.65 7.25 -0.32
CA TRP A 66 -3.78 6.19 -0.82
C TRP A 66 -4.13 4.86 -0.13
N SER A 67 -3.99 3.77 -0.89
CA SER A 67 -3.99 2.41 -0.33
C SER A 67 -2.77 1.68 -0.87
N LEU A 68 -1.96 1.15 0.04
CA LEU A 68 -0.71 0.48 -0.29
C LEU A 68 -0.86 -1.02 -0.03
N GLY A 69 -0.63 -1.84 -1.04
CA GLY A 69 -0.66 -3.29 -0.91
C GLY A 69 0.63 -3.94 -1.34
N TRP A 70 1.05 -4.99 -0.65
CA TRP A 70 2.19 -5.81 -1.01
C TRP A 70 1.98 -7.24 -0.53
N SER A 71 2.81 -8.15 -1.05
CA SER A 71 2.81 -9.54 -0.63
C SER A 71 4.15 -9.89 -0.01
N TRP A 72 4.13 -10.49 1.17
CA TRP A 72 5.35 -11.02 1.79
C TRP A 72 5.99 -12.08 0.89
N THR A 73 7.31 -12.00 0.77
CA THR A 73 8.05 -12.92 -0.09
C THR A 73 8.22 -14.28 0.59
N ARG A 74 8.31 -14.27 1.92
CA ARG A 74 8.45 -15.45 2.79
C ARG A 74 7.28 -15.53 3.77
N ASP A 75 7.50 -16.20 4.90
CA ASP A 75 6.54 -16.40 5.99
C ASP A 75 6.51 -15.21 6.98
N GLU A 76 6.74 -13.99 6.49
CA GLU A 76 6.76 -12.77 7.30
C GLU A 76 5.37 -12.47 7.88
N VAL A 77 5.36 -11.84 9.06
CA VAL A 77 4.13 -11.45 9.77
C VAL A 77 4.25 -10.01 10.26
N LEU A 78 3.13 -9.29 10.29
CA LEU A 78 3.07 -7.93 10.80
C LEU A 78 2.67 -7.96 12.28
N TRP A 79 3.59 -7.61 13.17
CA TRP A 79 3.36 -7.57 14.61
C TRP A 79 2.67 -6.28 15.05
N GLY A 80 3.07 -5.14 14.51
CA GLY A 80 2.54 -3.84 14.90
C GLY A 80 2.70 -2.78 13.82
N MET A 81 1.91 -1.72 13.92
CA MET A 81 1.93 -0.59 12.98
C MET A 81 1.56 0.71 13.68
N LEU A 82 2.18 1.82 13.27
CA LEU A 82 1.90 3.17 13.74
C LEU A 82 1.69 4.10 12.54
N GLY A 83 0.70 4.98 12.63
CA GLY A 83 0.36 5.94 11.58
C GLY A 83 -0.50 5.39 10.43
N ALA A 84 -0.67 4.07 10.35
CA ALA A 84 -1.50 3.42 9.35
C ALA A 84 -2.16 2.17 9.95
N GLU A 85 -3.16 1.64 9.26
CA GLU A 85 -3.86 0.40 9.64
C GLU A 85 -4.04 -0.56 8.46
N THR A 86 -3.98 -1.87 8.73
CA THR A 86 -4.32 -2.88 7.71
C THR A 86 -5.83 -3.00 7.58
N THR A 87 -6.35 -3.09 6.35
CA THR A 87 -7.80 -3.25 6.14
C THR A 87 -8.33 -4.62 6.54
N GLU A 88 -7.45 -5.62 6.66
CA GLU A 88 -7.80 -7.00 6.98
C GLU A 88 -6.70 -7.65 7.82
N ARG A 89 -7.07 -8.46 8.83
CA ARG A 89 -6.13 -9.10 9.77
C ARG A 89 -5.75 -10.54 9.40
N GLY A 90 -6.68 -11.33 8.86
CA GLY A 90 -6.47 -12.75 8.53
C GLY A 90 -6.45 -13.70 9.74
N ASP A 91 -6.11 -14.96 9.50
CA ASP A 91 -6.00 -15.99 10.56
C ASP A 91 -4.58 -16.00 11.15
N CYS A 92 -4.47 -15.59 12.42
CA CYS A 92 -3.22 -15.53 13.16
C CYS A 92 -2.93 -16.77 14.02
N SER A 93 -3.75 -17.83 13.95
CA SER A 93 -3.67 -19.00 14.84
C SER A 93 -2.31 -19.73 14.84
N ARG A 94 -1.53 -19.58 13.76
CA ARG A 94 -0.18 -20.15 13.64
C ARG A 94 0.84 -19.49 14.58
N PHE A 95 0.66 -18.21 14.91
CA PHE A 95 1.61 -17.44 15.70
C PHE A 95 1.24 -17.55 17.19
N ARG A 96 1.70 -18.61 17.83
CA ARG A 96 1.48 -18.90 19.27
C ARG A 96 2.34 -18.04 20.22
N GLY A 97 2.93 -16.95 19.72
CA GLY A 97 3.88 -16.09 20.45
C GLY A 97 3.25 -15.20 21.52
N GLY A 98 1.92 -15.17 21.63
CA GLY A 98 1.21 -14.47 22.70
C GLY A 98 -0.27 -14.83 22.64
N VAL A 99 -0.75 -15.63 23.59
CA VAL A 99 -2.20 -15.82 23.79
C VAL A 99 -2.86 -14.47 24.14
N ASP A 100 -2.08 -13.54 24.70
CA ASP A 100 -2.52 -12.23 25.15
C ASP A 100 -2.22 -11.07 24.18
N ASP A 101 -1.32 -11.24 23.20
CA ASP A 101 -1.01 -10.20 22.19
C ASP A 101 -0.78 -10.81 20.78
N PRO A 102 -1.85 -11.03 20.00
CA PRO A 102 -1.76 -11.58 18.65
C PRO A 102 -1.19 -10.55 17.66
N PRO A 103 -0.48 -10.98 16.59
CA PRO A 103 0.06 -10.07 15.59
C PRO A 103 -1.02 -9.16 14.97
N HIS A 104 -0.64 -7.92 14.61
CA HIS A 104 -1.54 -6.96 13.98
C HIS A 104 -2.16 -7.50 12.68
N CYS A 105 -1.39 -8.18 11.82
CA CYS A 105 -1.90 -8.85 10.63
C CYS A 105 -1.07 -10.07 10.22
N CYS A 106 -1.76 -11.17 9.88
CA CYS A 106 -1.16 -12.45 9.48
C CYS A 106 -1.45 -12.82 8.02
N LYS A 107 -2.09 -11.93 7.26
CA LYS A 107 -2.25 -12.15 5.82
C LYS A 107 -0.91 -11.98 5.11
N ARG A 108 -0.65 -12.88 4.16
CA ARG A 108 0.49 -12.75 3.25
C ARG A 108 0.36 -11.53 2.33
N ASN A 109 -0.87 -11.27 1.87
CA ASN A 109 -1.20 -10.11 1.04
C ASN A 109 -1.73 -9.02 1.96
N LEU A 110 -0.92 -8.00 2.17
CA LEU A 110 -1.27 -6.85 2.98
C LEU A 110 -1.93 -5.76 2.14
N LYS A 111 -2.84 -5.05 2.77
CA LYS A 111 -3.42 -3.81 2.27
C LYS A 111 -3.49 -2.84 3.45
N VAL A 112 -2.76 -1.74 3.32
CA VAL A 112 -2.55 -0.72 4.34
C VAL A 112 -3.15 0.58 3.86
N VAL A 113 -3.81 1.28 4.78
CA VAL A 113 -4.38 2.61 4.59
C VAL A 113 -3.93 3.51 5.72
N ASP A 114 -3.85 4.80 5.44
CA ASP A 114 -3.53 5.80 6.45
C ASP A 114 -4.64 5.90 7.51
N LEU A 115 -4.27 6.26 8.73
CA LEU A 115 -5.25 6.53 9.78
C LEU A 115 -6.01 7.84 9.52
N LEU A 116 -7.16 8.01 10.18
CA LEU A 116 -7.95 9.23 10.06
C LEU A 116 -7.42 10.36 10.97
N PRO A 117 -7.72 11.63 10.63
CA PRO A 117 -7.45 12.76 11.53
C PRO A 117 -8.12 12.53 12.90
N GLY A 118 -7.42 12.91 13.98
CA GLY A 118 -7.91 12.72 15.35
C GLY A 118 -7.48 11.40 16.03
N THR A 119 -6.69 10.57 15.34
CA THR A 119 -5.99 9.42 15.92
C THR A 119 -5.25 9.80 17.22
N PRO A 120 -5.23 8.98 18.27
CA PRO A 120 -4.52 9.33 19.51
C PRO A 120 -3.01 9.40 19.31
N TYR A 121 -2.33 10.27 20.05
CA TYR A 121 -0.89 10.57 19.85
C TYR A 121 0.03 9.35 19.91
N ASN A 122 -0.31 8.35 20.73
CA ASN A 122 0.44 7.10 20.86
C ASN A 122 0.37 6.18 19.63
N GLN A 123 -0.52 6.46 18.68
CA GLN A 123 -0.67 5.73 17.42
C GLN A 123 -0.20 6.55 16.21
N GLN A 124 0.28 7.78 16.44
CA GLN A 124 0.74 8.68 15.39
C GLN A 124 2.24 8.55 15.13
N ILE A 125 2.63 8.91 13.92
CA ILE A 125 4.00 9.17 13.51
C ILE A 125 4.02 10.44 12.64
N ALA A 126 5.20 10.97 12.35
CA ALA A 126 5.35 12.16 11.52
C ALA A 126 4.60 12.04 10.18
N ARG A 127 3.80 13.06 9.84
CA ARG A 127 3.07 13.19 8.56
C ARG A 127 2.04 12.08 8.24
N CYS A 128 1.68 11.24 9.20
CA CYS A 128 0.59 10.28 9.05
C CYS A 128 -0.79 10.92 9.23
N CYS A 129 -1.80 10.08 9.18
CA CYS A 129 -3.06 10.27 9.87
C CYS A 129 -3.94 11.37 9.25
N LYS A 130 -3.88 11.50 7.93
CA LYS A 130 -4.65 12.46 7.13
C LYS A 130 -5.75 11.77 6.30
N GLY A 131 -6.07 10.52 6.62
CA GLY A 131 -7.00 9.71 5.83
C GLY A 131 -6.47 9.42 4.43
N GLY A 132 -5.15 9.41 4.27
CA GLY A 132 -4.49 9.00 3.03
C GLY A 132 -4.44 10.10 1.97
N ILE A 133 -4.79 11.34 2.32
CA ILE A 133 -4.66 12.47 1.42
C ILE A 133 -3.17 12.82 1.25
N LEU A 134 -2.71 12.88 0.00
CA LEU A 134 -1.36 13.31 -0.37
C LEU A 134 -1.44 14.41 -1.41
N THR A 135 -1.02 15.61 -1.05
CA THR A 135 -0.98 16.73 -1.99
C THR A 135 0.24 16.67 -2.89
N SER A 136 0.27 17.51 -3.93
CA SER A 136 1.47 17.75 -4.72
C SER A 136 2.56 18.40 -3.85
N MET A 137 3.80 17.93 -3.96
CA MET A 137 4.95 18.55 -3.29
C MET A 137 5.18 20.00 -3.68
N VAL A 138 4.79 20.40 -4.90
CA VAL A 138 4.92 21.79 -5.37
C VAL A 138 3.87 22.70 -4.73
N GLN A 139 2.67 22.17 -4.46
CA GLN A 139 1.58 22.96 -3.89
C GLN A 139 1.62 23.01 -2.36
N ASP A 140 1.89 21.87 -1.71
CA ASP A 140 2.01 21.80 -0.26
C ASP A 140 2.99 20.70 0.15
N GLN A 141 4.18 21.13 0.54
CA GLN A 141 5.26 20.23 0.92
C GLN A 141 4.94 19.45 2.21
N GLU A 142 4.17 19.99 3.15
CA GLU A 142 3.88 19.32 4.43
C GLU A 142 2.92 18.16 4.25
N THR A 143 1.90 18.34 3.41
CA THR A 143 0.90 17.31 3.18
C THR A 143 1.22 16.37 2.02
N SER A 144 2.29 16.63 1.26
CA SER A 144 2.77 15.80 0.14
C SER A 144 3.41 14.47 0.50
N ALA A 145 3.64 14.24 1.79
CA ALA A 145 4.21 13.00 2.28
C ALA A 145 3.33 12.35 3.36
N SER A 146 3.37 11.01 3.42
CA SER A 146 2.78 10.22 4.50
C SER A 146 3.77 9.15 4.92
N LEU A 147 3.87 8.92 6.22
CA LEU A 147 4.76 7.91 6.77
C LEU A 147 3.98 7.02 7.73
N PHE A 148 4.38 5.76 7.79
CA PHE A 148 3.95 4.81 8.79
C PHE A 148 5.12 3.93 9.20
N GLN A 149 5.10 3.43 10.43
CA GLN A 149 6.11 2.50 10.93
C GLN A 149 5.48 1.14 11.11
N MET A 150 6.24 0.08 10.80
CA MET A 150 5.82 -1.28 11.01
C MET A 150 6.88 -2.10 11.73
N THR A 151 6.41 -3.09 12.49
CA THR A 151 7.24 -4.12 13.09
C THR A 151 6.93 -5.44 12.43
N VAL A 152 7.91 -6.01 11.73
CA VAL A 152 7.80 -7.26 10.97
C VAL A 152 8.52 -8.36 11.72
N GLY A 153 7.92 -9.55 11.79
CA GLY A 153 8.53 -10.75 12.36
C GLY A 153 8.55 -11.90 11.37
N ALA A 154 9.15 -13.01 11.80
CA ALA A 154 9.42 -14.18 10.95
C ALA A 154 10.17 -13.86 9.63
N ALA A 155 10.94 -12.76 9.59
CA ALA A 155 11.73 -12.35 8.44
C ALA A 155 13.12 -13.04 8.38
N GLY A 156 13.52 -13.69 9.48
CA GLY A 156 14.81 -14.36 9.64
C GLY A 156 15.86 -13.50 10.34
N THR A 157 17.02 -14.10 10.61
CA THR A 157 18.08 -13.52 11.48
C THR A 157 19.29 -12.97 10.72
N THR A 158 19.29 -13.07 9.39
CA THR A 158 20.46 -12.68 8.59
C THR A 158 20.43 -11.19 8.28
N THR A 159 21.48 -10.47 8.68
CA THR A 159 21.77 -9.06 8.29
C THR A 159 21.95 -8.85 6.79
N LYS A 160 21.88 -9.91 5.98
CA LYS A 160 21.82 -9.84 4.52
C LYS A 160 20.39 -9.49 4.11
N CYS A 161 20.16 -8.18 3.99
CA CYS A 161 19.02 -7.46 3.40
C CYS A 161 17.65 -8.17 3.45
N CYS A 162 16.70 -7.57 4.17
CA CYS A 162 15.29 -7.90 4.01
C CYS A 162 14.93 -7.73 2.55
N VAL A 163 14.26 -8.72 1.98
CA VAL A 163 13.74 -8.58 0.62
C VAL A 163 12.60 -7.58 0.73
N VAL A 164 12.79 -6.36 0.21
CA VAL A 164 11.70 -5.38 0.09
C VAL A 164 10.55 -6.07 -0.64
N PRO A 165 9.37 -6.19 -0.03
CA PRO A 165 8.30 -6.95 -0.62
C PRO A 165 7.84 -6.27 -1.92
N PRO A 166 7.61 -7.04 -2.99
CA PRO A 166 7.08 -6.48 -4.21
C PRO A 166 5.69 -5.92 -3.92
N LEU A 167 5.46 -4.66 -4.31
CA LEU A 167 4.14 -4.06 -4.26
C LEU A 167 3.17 -4.91 -5.09
N ALA A 168 1.98 -5.16 -4.53
CA ALA A 168 0.95 -5.93 -5.20
C ALA A 168 0.59 -5.23 -6.52
N ASN A 169 0.42 -6.00 -7.61
CA ASN A 169 0.20 -5.50 -8.97
C ASN A 169 1.38 -4.74 -9.59
N GLY A 170 2.62 -5.16 -9.33
CA GLY A 170 3.79 -4.73 -10.10
C GLY A 170 4.23 -3.28 -9.84
N GLY A 171 4.16 -2.81 -8.59
CA GLY A 171 4.55 -1.44 -8.26
C GLY A 171 3.44 -0.41 -8.35
N ARG A 172 2.26 -0.79 -8.84
CA ARG A 172 1.12 0.12 -8.90
C ARG A 172 0.47 0.24 -7.53
N LEU A 173 0.60 1.42 -6.93
CA LEU A 173 -0.38 1.89 -5.98
C LEU A 173 -1.76 1.66 -6.64
N LEU A 174 -2.64 0.87 -6.00
CA LEU A 174 -4.07 0.94 -6.28
C LEU A 174 -4.55 2.27 -5.69
N LEU A 175 -4.07 3.37 -6.28
CA LEU A 175 -4.91 4.54 -6.44
C LEU A 175 -6.08 4.00 -7.24
N LEU A 176 -7.24 3.85 -6.62
CA LEU A 176 -8.46 3.73 -7.38
C LEU A 176 -8.56 5.05 -8.15
N TRP A 177 -8.02 5.05 -9.37
CA TRP A 177 -8.20 6.07 -10.38
C TRP A 177 -9.68 6.04 -10.75
N ARG A 178 -10.53 6.66 -9.93
CA ARG A 178 -11.86 7.10 -10.35
C ARG A 178 -11.84 8.60 -10.52
#